data_AF-A0AAV3PDP4-F1
#
_entry.id   AF-A0AAV3PDP4-F1
#
_cell.length_a   1.000
_cell.length_b   1.000
_cell.length_c   1.000
_cell.angle_alpha   90.00
_cell.angle_beta   90.00
_cell.angle_gamma   90.00
#
_symmetry.space_group_name_H-M   'P 1'
#
loop_
_entity.id
_entity.type
_entity.pdbx_description
1 polymer ?
#
loop_
_entity_poly.entity_id
_entity_poly.type
_entity_poly.pdbx_seq_one_letter_code
_entity_poly.pdbx_strand_id
1 'polypeptide(L)'
;MGEMHFQNKNCVVAVVYGSTDRRDRKELWRELERCQAGVGDRPWVIGGDFNIVRSVLESQGGGTPDLNVVDEFNECIRSIEVVDHPYFGNHFTWSRNWRERGIVRVLDRVMCNYKWLDYFRRCRVHIPTSCDSDIVPWILMLRMRLYRGPSVMPRPGSPGRYVIRFDGLTSQTTTALSNTFCPHSRAH
;
A
#
# COMPACT_ATOMS: atom_id res chain seq x y z
N MET A 1 0.86 -1.37 -13.55
CA MET A 1 1.18 -0.04 -12.99
C MET A 1 0.24 1.00 -13.59
N GLY A 2 -0.07 2.05 -12.83
CA GLY A 2 -0.79 3.24 -13.31
C GLY A 2 0.05 4.50 -13.11
N GLU A 3 -0.21 5.52 -13.93
CA GLU A 3 0.40 6.85 -13.78
C GLU A 3 -0.58 7.81 -13.14
N MET A 4 -0.09 8.61 -12.20
CA MET A 4 -0.84 9.68 -11.53
C MET A 4 -0.14 11.01 -11.80
N HIS A 5 -0.88 11.96 -12.38
CA HIS A 5 -0.42 13.34 -12.51
C HIS A 5 -0.92 14.13 -11.29
N PHE A 6 -0.01 14.61 -10.46
CA PHE A 6 -0.36 15.41 -9.28
C PHE A 6 0.51 16.66 -9.22
N GLN A 7 -0.12 17.84 -9.18
CA GLN A 7 0.60 19.13 -9.11
C GLN A 7 1.75 19.24 -10.13
N ASN A 8 1.51 18.79 -11.36
CA ASN A 8 2.50 18.76 -12.44
C ASN A 8 3.70 17.81 -12.24
N LYS A 9 3.62 16.88 -11.28
CA LYS A 9 4.59 15.79 -11.08
C LYS A 9 3.98 14.46 -11.54
N ASN A 10 4.73 13.74 -12.38
CA ASN A 10 4.38 12.38 -12.79
C ASN A 10 4.78 11.43 -11.67
N CYS A 11 3.80 10.73 -11.12
CA CYS A 11 3.97 9.75 -10.06
C CYS A 11 3.56 8.37 -10.59
N VAL A 12 4.19 7.32 -10.08
CA VAL A 12 3.87 5.94 -10.42
C VAL A 12 3.16 5.31 -9.24
N VAL A 13 2.06 4.60 -9.52
CA VAL A 13 1.33 3.81 -8.54
C VAL A 13 1.28 2.36 -9.01
N ALA A 14 1.75 1.45 -8.18
CA ALA A 14 1.64 0.01 -8.41
C ALA A 14 0.68 -0.60 -7.40
N VAL A 15 -0.22 -1.44 -7.89
CA VAL A 15 -1.06 -2.31 -7.06
C VAL A 15 -0.55 -3.73 -7.26
N VAL A 16 -0.33 -4.45 -6.17
CA VAL A 16 0.22 -5.81 -6.23
C VAL A 16 -0.69 -6.82 -5.54
N TYR A 17 -0.59 -8.05 -6.02
CA TYR A 17 -1.18 -9.21 -5.38
C TYR A 17 -0.17 -10.37 -5.47
N GLY A 18 0.43 -10.72 -4.34
CA GLY A 18 1.37 -11.82 -4.23
C GLY A 18 0.64 -13.16 -4.19
N SER A 19 1.12 -14.15 -4.94
CA SER A 19 0.62 -15.52 -4.80
C SER A 19 0.97 -16.09 -3.42
N THR A 20 0.14 -17.00 -2.91
CA THR A 20 0.49 -17.82 -1.74
C THR A 20 1.60 -18.81 -2.08
N ASP A 21 1.69 -19.23 -3.35
CA ASP A 21 2.78 -20.05 -3.88
C ASP A 21 4.09 -19.25 -3.98
N ARG A 22 5.18 -19.82 -3.45
CA ARG A 22 6.50 -19.16 -3.41
C ARG A 22 7.08 -18.92 -4.81
N ARG A 23 6.91 -19.86 -5.73
CA ARG A 23 7.48 -19.77 -7.09
C ARG A 23 6.78 -18.67 -7.87
N ASP A 24 5.46 -18.61 -7.82
CA ASP A 24 4.71 -17.56 -8.50
C ASP A 24 4.97 -16.18 -7.87
N ARG A 25 5.07 -16.12 -6.54
CA ARG A 25 5.43 -14.89 -5.83
C ARG A 25 6.83 -14.38 -6.19
N LYS A 26 7.77 -15.25 -6.55
CA LYS A 26 9.09 -14.83 -7.06
C LYS A 26 9.02 -14.12 -8.41
N GLU A 27 8.03 -14.42 -9.25
CA GLU A 27 7.87 -13.68 -10.50
C GLU A 27 7.41 -12.25 -10.23
N LEU A 28 6.55 -12.04 -9.23
CA LEU A 28 6.18 -10.69 -8.78
C LEU A 28 7.40 -9.86 -8.35
N TRP A 29 8.37 -10.46 -7.64
CA TRP A 29 9.61 -9.77 -7.27
C TRP A 29 10.39 -9.30 -8.50
N ARG A 30 10.54 -10.17 -9.49
CA ARG A 30 11.23 -9.82 -10.76
C ARG A 30 10.47 -8.75 -11.53
N GLU A 31 9.14 -8.80 -11.52
CA GLU A 31 8.32 -7.76 -12.14
C GLU A 31 8.51 -6.40 -11.45
N LEU A 32 8.55 -6.36 -10.12
CA LEU A 32 8.83 -5.13 -9.36
C LEU A 32 10.23 -4.58 -9.67
N GLU A 33 11.24 -5.43 -9.79
CA GLU A 33 12.59 -5.04 -10.20
C GLU A 33 12.62 -4.46 -11.61
N ARG A 34 11.92 -5.09 -12.57
CA ARG A 34 11.75 -4.53 -13.93
C ARG A 34 11.00 -3.20 -13.91
N CYS A 35 9.98 -3.07 -13.05
CA CYS A 35 9.22 -1.84 -12.89
C CYS A 35 10.09 -0.69 -12.38
N GLN A 36 10.99 -0.96 -11.42
CA GLN A 36 11.88 0.06 -10.85
C GLN A 36 12.73 0.74 -11.94
N ALA A 37 13.24 -0.03 -12.91
CA ALA A 37 13.99 0.53 -14.03
C ALA A 37 13.15 1.51 -14.89
N GLY A 38 11.85 1.27 -15.01
CA GLY A 38 10.91 2.16 -15.71
C GLY A 38 10.42 3.35 -14.88
N VAL A 39 10.51 3.29 -13.55
CA VAL A 39 10.10 4.38 -12.65
C VAL A 39 11.02 5.60 -12.80
N GLY A 40 12.34 5.38 -12.88
CA GLY A 40 13.34 6.45 -12.95
C GLY A 40 13.29 7.36 -11.71
N ASP A 41 13.42 8.68 -11.90
CA ASP A 41 13.43 9.67 -10.79
C ASP A 41 12.02 10.10 -10.30
N ARG A 42 10.99 9.28 -10.57
CA ARG A 42 9.60 9.62 -10.23
C ARG A 42 9.24 9.13 -8.82
N PRO A 43 8.38 9.88 -8.09
CA PRO A 43 7.72 9.37 -6.90
C PRO A 43 6.98 8.07 -7.21
N TRP A 44 7.28 7.02 -6.45
CA TRP A 44 6.67 5.71 -6.64
C TRP A 44 6.12 5.17 -5.33
N VAL A 45 4.88 4.69 -5.41
CA VAL A 45 4.21 4.00 -4.32
C VAL A 45 3.66 2.66 -4.82
N ILE A 46 3.80 1.64 -3.99
CA ILE A 46 3.38 0.28 -4.22
C ILE A 46 2.47 -0.09 -3.07
N GLY A 47 1.26 -0.58 -3.33
CA GLY A 47 0.35 -1.02 -2.29
C GLY A 47 -0.38 -2.31 -2.66
N GLY A 48 -0.65 -3.16 -1.68
CA GLY A 48 -1.45 -4.37 -1.89
C GLY A 48 -1.08 -5.50 -0.95
N ASP A 49 -1.61 -6.68 -1.24
CA ASP A 49 -1.36 -7.93 -0.52
C ASP A 49 -0.12 -8.60 -1.10
N PHE A 50 0.93 -8.76 -0.30
CA PHE A 50 2.16 -9.42 -0.71
C PHE A 50 2.15 -10.93 -0.39
N ASN A 51 1.18 -11.40 0.40
CA ASN A 51 1.10 -12.76 0.92
C ASN A 51 2.39 -13.24 1.61
N ILE A 52 3.13 -12.30 2.23
CA ILE A 52 4.35 -12.58 2.96
C ILE A 52 4.61 -11.59 4.09
N VAL A 53 5.17 -12.10 5.19
CA VAL A 53 5.68 -11.29 6.31
C VAL A 53 7.13 -10.87 6.05
N ARG A 54 7.55 -9.72 6.58
CA ARG A 54 8.93 -9.21 6.55
C ARG A 54 9.76 -9.62 7.75
N SER A 55 9.12 -10.06 8.83
CA SER A 55 9.80 -10.56 10.02
C SER A 55 8.91 -11.53 10.81
N VAL A 56 9.52 -12.28 11.73
CA VAL A 56 8.79 -13.16 12.64
C VAL A 56 7.82 -12.40 13.55
N LEU A 57 8.09 -11.13 13.86
CA LEU A 57 7.25 -10.30 14.73
C LEU A 57 5.91 -9.94 14.07
N GLU A 58 5.86 -10.00 12.75
CA GLU A 58 4.65 -9.75 11.96
C GLU A 58 3.74 -10.98 11.84
N SER A 59 4.07 -12.09 12.52
CA SER A 59 3.23 -13.29 12.59
C SER A 59 3.05 -13.69 14.05
N GLN A 60 1.81 -13.87 14.48
CA GLN A 60 1.51 -14.44 15.79
C GLN A 60 0.54 -15.61 15.64
N GLY A 61 0.77 -16.66 16.44
CA GLY A 61 0.06 -17.93 16.29
C GLY A 61 0.52 -18.73 15.06
N GLY A 62 0.25 -20.03 15.07
CA GLY A 62 0.66 -20.95 14.00
C GLY A 62 2.17 -21.22 13.97
N GLY A 63 2.67 -21.67 12.82
CA GLY A 63 4.09 -21.97 12.60
C GLY A 63 4.94 -20.73 12.31
N THR A 64 6.22 -20.80 12.66
CA THR A 64 7.21 -19.76 12.38
C THR A 64 7.34 -19.54 10.86
N PRO A 65 7.36 -18.29 10.38
CA PRO A 65 7.64 -17.97 8.98
C PRO A 65 8.99 -18.56 8.52
N ASP A 66 9.06 -19.04 7.28
CA ASP A 66 10.32 -19.49 6.68
C ASP A 66 11.22 -18.28 6.41
N LEU A 67 12.30 -18.18 7.18
CA LEU A 67 13.23 -17.04 7.12
C LEU A 67 13.88 -16.88 5.74
N ASN A 68 14.12 -17.95 5.00
CA ASN A 68 14.68 -17.83 3.65
C ASN A 68 13.73 -17.12 2.70
N VAL A 69 12.41 -17.35 2.87
CA VAL A 69 11.38 -16.70 2.04
C VAL A 69 11.21 -15.24 2.47
N VAL A 70 11.32 -14.97 3.77
CA VAL A 70 11.31 -13.60 4.31
C VAL A 70 12.48 -12.79 3.78
N ASP A 71 13.68 -13.39 3.76
CA ASP A 71 14.89 -12.76 3.24
C ASP A 71 14.78 -12.51 1.73
N GLU A 72 14.25 -13.46 0.96
CA GLU A 72 13.98 -13.23 -0.48
C GLU A 72 13.10 -11.99 -0.73
N PHE A 73 12.10 -11.74 0.12
CA PHE A 73 11.26 -10.57 0.00
C PHE A 73 11.98 -9.29 0.43
N ASN A 74 12.72 -9.31 1.53
CA ASN A 74 13.52 -8.17 1.98
C ASN A 74 14.60 -7.78 0.95
N GLU A 75 15.08 -8.75 0.19
CA GLU A 75 16.10 -8.57 -0.83
C GLU A 75 15.50 -7.84 -2.04
N CYS A 76 14.30 -8.24 -2.46
CA CYS A 76 13.53 -7.53 -3.46
C CYS A 76 13.22 -6.08 -3.04
N ILE A 77 12.79 -5.87 -1.79
CA ILE A 77 12.51 -4.51 -1.28
C ILE A 77 13.77 -3.63 -1.35
N ARG A 78 14.92 -4.18 -0.97
CA ARG A 78 16.20 -3.49 -1.07
C ARG A 78 16.61 -3.23 -2.51
N SER A 79 16.45 -4.19 -3.42
CA SER A 79 16.85 -4.05 -4.82
C SER A 79 16.04 -2.97 -5.54
N ILE A 80 14.77 -2.78 -5.16
CA ILE A 80 13.90 -1.75 -5.75
C ILE A 80 13.90 -0.42 -4.98
N GLU A 81 14.73 -0.30 -3.93
CA GLU A 81 14.95 0.91 -3.14
C GLU A 81 13.67 1.54 -2.55
N VAL A 82 12.76 0.69 -2.06
CA VAL A 82 11.54 1.14 -1.38
C VAL A 82 11.60 0.84 0.11
N VAL A 83 10.80 1.59 0.88
CA VAL A 83 10.63 1.42 2.31
C VAL A 83 9.15 1.34 2.64
N ASP A 84 8.80 0.67 3.75
CA ASP A 84 7.44 0.71 4.27
C ASP A 84 7.04 2.15 4.56
N HIS A 85 5.92 2.58 3.99
CA HIS A 85 5.36 3.89 4.27
C HIS A 85 4.76 3.86 5.69
N PRO A 86 5.08 4.84 6.56
CA PRO A 86 4.51 4.90 7.90
C PRO A 86 2.98 4.87 7.85
N TYR A 87 2.40 3.99 8.67
CA TYR A 87 0.95 3.80 8.76
C TYR A 87 0.44 3.98 10.18
N PHE A 88 -0.88 4.15 10.30
CA PHE A 88 -1.59 4.17 11.57
C PHE A 88 -2.90 3.36 11.48
N GLY A 89 -3.34 2.81 12.61
CA GLY A 89 -4.50 1.93 12.70
C GLY A 89 -4.07 0.50 13.08
N ASN A 90 -4.71 -0.50 12.48
CA ASN A 90 -4.42 -1.90 12.78
C ASN A 90 -2.99 -2.29 12.39
N HIS A 91 -2.33 -3.05 13.27
CA HIS A 91 -1.00 -3.59 12.99
C HIS A 91 -1.06 -4.84 12.10
N PHE A 92 -1.96 -5.78 12.42
CA PHE A 92 -2.19 -6.97 11.61
C PHE A 92 -3.19 -6.69 10.49
N THR A 93 -2.91 -7.22 9.31
CA THR A 93 -3.75 -7.03 8.10
C THR A 93 -4.42 -8.32 7.67
N TRP A 94 -4.11 -9.44 8.31
CA TRP A 94 -4.73 -10.73 8.06
C TRP A 94 -4.94 -11.49 9.35
N SER A 95 -6.05 -12.22 9.44
CA SER A 95 -6.31 -13.13 10.56
C SER A 95 -7.07 -14.38 10.12
N ARG A 96 -6.83 -15.49 10.82
CA ARG A 96 -7.60 -16.73 10.68
C ARG A 96 -7.99 -17.25 12.06
N ASN A 97 -9.26 -17.59 12.24
CA ASN A 97 -9.84 -18.07 13.51
C ASN A 97 -9.66 -17.06 14.67
N TRP A 98 -9.85 -15.76 14.42
CA TRP A 98 -9.56 -14.69 15.37
C TRP A 98 -10.26 -14.84 16.73
N ARG A 99 -11.40 -15.55 16.78
CA ARG A 99 -12.17 -15.83 18.01
C ARG A 99 -11.55 -16.89 18.92
N GLU A 100 -10.60 -17.70 18.45
CA GLU A 100 -10.07 -18.88 19.14
C GLU A 100 -8.54 -18.91 19.24
N ARG A 101 -7.91 -17.79 19.66
CA ARG A 101 -6.43 -17.62 19.59
C ARG A 101 -5.89 -17.86 18.18
N GLY A 102 -6.55 -17.23 17.21
CA GLY A 102 -6.24 -17.34 15.79
C GLY A 102 -4.85 -16.90 15.38
N ILE A 103 -4.49 -17.22 14.15
CA ILE A 103 -3.25 -16.77 13.51
C ILE A 103 -3.49 -15.35 13.01
N VAL A 104 -2.58 -14.43 13.29
CA VAL A 104 -2.60 -13.07 12.74
C VAL A 104 -1.29 -12.77 12.03
N ARG A 105 -1.37 -12.04 10.91
CA ARG A 105 -0.21 -11.71 10.05
C ARG A 105 -0.31 -10.29 9.49
N VAL A 106 0.84 -9.71 9.14
CA VAL A 106 0.94 -8.52 8.28
C VAL A 106 1.27 -9.01 6.86
N LEU A 107 0.28 -8.98 5.96
CA LEU A 107 0.44 -9.41 4.57
C LEU A 107 0.29 -8.23 3.59
N ASP A 108 -0.50 -7.22 3.95
CA ASP A 108 -0.78 -6.04 3.16
C ASP A 108 0.15 -4.89 3.55
N ARG A 109 0.70 -4.18 2.56
CA ARG A 109 1.68 -3.11 2.79
C ARG A 109 1.51 -1.98 1.79
N VAL A 110 1.83 -0.75 2.23
CA VAL A 110 2.25 0.30 1.30
C VAL A 110 3.76 0.48 1.45
N MET A 111 4.47 0.40 0.35
CA MET A 111 5.87 0.78 0.26
C MET A 111 6.05 1.93 -0.73
N CYS A 112 7.10 2.72 -0.56
CA CYS A 112 7.39 3.83 -1.44
C CYS A 112 8.87 4.15 -1.49
N ASN A 113 9.31 4.80 -2.57
CA ASN A 113 10.68 5.30 -2.67
C ASN A 113 10.84 6.63 -1.92
N TYR A 114 12.08 7.05 -1.69
CA TYR A 114 12.36 8.31 -0.99
C TYR A 114 11.81 9.54 -1.71
N LYS A 115 11.69 9.50 -3.04
CA LYS A 115 11.09 10.59 -3.85
C LYS A 115 9.62 10.80 -3.50
N TRP A 116 8.89 9.72 -3.22
CA TRP A 116 7.52 9.79 -2.72
C TRP A 116 7.45 10.43 -1.34
N LEU A 117 8.31 10.00 -0.40
CA LEU A 117 8.32 10.56 0.95
C LEU A 117 8.70 12.05 0.98
N ASP A 118 9.65 12.45 0.14
CA ASP A 118 10.10 13.84 0.03
C ASP A 118 9.03 14.74 -0.59
N TYR A 119 8.38 14.28 -1.66
CA TYR A 119 7.35 15.07 -2.34
C TYR A 119 6.03 15.08 -1.54
N PHE A 120 5.66 13.96 -0.91
CA PHE A 120 4.41 13.78 -0.17
C PHE A 120 4.62 13.65 1.35
N ARG A 121 5.34 14.60 1.95
CA ARG A 121 5.71 14.60 3.40
C ARG A 121 4.54 14.47 4.39
N ARG A 122 3.32 14.79 3.96
CA ARG A 122 2.08 14.69 4.77
C ARG A 122 1.16 13.56 4.32
N CYS A 123 1.61 12.71 3.41
CA CYS A 123 0.90 11.48 3.10
C CYS A 123 0.86 10.60 4.35
N ARG A 124 -0.26 9.95 4.58
CA ARG A 124 -0.40 8.96 5.64
C ARG A 124 -1.08 7.73 5.10
N VAL A 125 -0.57 6.57 5.49
CA VAL A 125 -1.25 5.31 5.27
C VAL A 125 -2.15 5.04 6.45
N HIS A 126 -3.41 4.74 6.18
CA HIS A 126 -4.35 4.28 7.19
C HIS A 126 -4.73 2.83 6.89
N ILE A 127 -4.50 1.97 7.88
CA ILE A 127 -5.00 0.60 7.89
C ILE A 127 -6.26 0.61 8.77
N PRO A 128 -7.47 0.47 8.19
CA PRO A 128 -8.71 0.54 8.94
C PRO A 128 -8.80 -0.60 9.94
N THR A 129 -9.37 -0.30 11.10
CA THR A 129 -9.81 -1.30 12.07
C THR A 129 -11.04 -2.02 11.53
N SER A 130 -10.94 -3.33 11.33
CA SER A 130 -12.11 -4.18 11.09
C SER A 130 -12.89 -4.30 12.40
N CYS A 131 -14.07 -3.67 12.45
CA CYS A 131 -15.13 -4.10 13.35
C CYS A 131 -16.08 -4.99 12.54
N ASP A 132 -16.16 -6.26 12.93
CA ASP A 132 -17.37 -7.10 12.77
C ASP A 132 -17.71 -7.78 11.43
N SER A 133 -16.77 -8.04 10.52
CA SER A 133 -17.02 -9.08 9.51
C SER A 133 -15.77 -9.82 9.06
N ASP A 134 -15.90 -11.14 8.91
CA ASP A 134 -14.91 -12.05 8.30
C ASP A 134 -14.63 -11.73 6.81
N ILE A 135 -15.22 -10.64 6.30
CA ILE A 135 -15.05 -10.09 4.97
C ILE A 135 -15.10 -8.56 5.14
N VAL A 136 -13.93 -7.93 5.26
CA VAL A 136 -13.78 -6.52 4.91
C VAL A 136 -12.65 -6.49 3.89
N PRO A 137 -12.83 -5.92 2.69
CA PRO A 137 -11.69 -5.65 1.84
C PRO A 137 -10.74 -4.78 2.65
N TRP A 138 -9.50 -5.21 2.82
CA TRP A 138 -8.51 -4.46 3.58
C TRP A 138 -8.17 -3.23 2.74
N ILE A 139 -8.76 -2.12 3.14
CA ILE A 139 -8.73 -0.86 2.39
C ILE A 139 -7.52 -0.09 2.88
N LEU A 140 -6.43 -0.21 2.15
CA LEU A 140 -5.25 0.56 2.43
C LEU A 140 -5.46 1.97 1.87
N MET A 141 -5.69 2.94 2.76
CA MET A 141 -5.96 4.32 2.38
C MET A 141 -4.70 5.16 2.47
N LEU A 142 -4.16 5.59 1.33
CA LEU A 142 -3.23 6.71 1.29
C LEU A 142 -4.01 8.01 1.35
N ARG A 143 -3.97 8.69 2.49
CA ARG A 143 -4.57 10.02 2.67
C ARG A 143 -3.50 11.09 2.49
N MET A 144 -3.66 11.91 1.45
CA MET A 144 -2.83 13.09 1.22
C MET A 144 -3.56 14.35 1.73
N ARG A 145 -2.99 15.02 2.74
CA ARG A 145 -3.43 16.36 3.18
C ARG A 145 -2.49 17.44 2.68
N LEU A 146 -3.01 18.32 1.84
CA LEU A 146 -2.33 19.54 1.40
C LEU A 146 -2.57 20.64 2.44
N TYR A 147 -1.50 21.30 2.89
CA TYR A 147 -1.61 22.57 3.62
C TYR A 147 -0.57 23.52 3.02
N ARG A 148 -1.03 24.62 2.41
CA ARG A 148 -0.18 25.79 2.19
C ARG A 148 -0.01 26.49 3.54
N GLY A 149 1.17 27.03 3.82
CA GLY A 149 1.43 27.85 5.02
C GLY A 149 0.47 29.04 5.14
N PRO A 150 0.54 29.79 6.26
CA PRO A 150 -0.48 30.78 6.59
C PRO A 150 -0.39 31.96 5.62
N SER A 151 -1.41 32.14 4.78
CA SER A 151 -2.07 33.43 4.49
C SER A 151 -2.98 33.31 3.25
N VAL A 152 -4.15 33.93 3.40
CA VAL A 152 -5.15 34.30 2.39
C VAL A 152 -6.08 33.20 1.88
N MET A 153 -7.37 33.46 2.08
CA MET A 153 -8.57 32.68 1.75
C MET A 153 -8.48 31.87 0.44
N PRO A 154 -8.99 30.63 0.39
CA PRO A 154 -8.97 29.82 -0.82
C PRO A 154 -10.04 30.31 -1.82
N ARG A 155 -9.64 30.51 -3.08
CA ARG A 155 -10.56 30.71 -4.22
C ARG A 155 -11.27 29.39 -4.59
N PRO A 156 -12.41 29.43 -5.30
CA PRO A 156 -13.04 28.24 -5.88
C PRO A 156 -12.04 27.54 -6.83
N GLY A 157 -11.81 26.23 -6.64
CA GLY A 157 -10.72 25.46 -7.27
C GLY A 157 -9.60 25.01 -6.33
N SER A 158 -9.87 24.96 -5.02
CA SER A 158 -8.89 24.53 -4.00
C SER A 158 -8.57 23.03 -4.09
N PRO A 159 -7.31 22.61 -3.89
CA PRO A 159 -6.91 21.23 -4.14
C PRO A 159 -7.47 20.27 -3.08
N GLY A 160 -8.16 19.24 -3.56
CA GLY A 160 -8.92 18.29 -2.74
C GLY A 160 -8.05 17.39 -1.87
N ARG A 161 -8.70 16.65 -0.95
CA ARG A 161 -8.10 15.48 -0.31
C ARG A 161 -8.07 14.36 -1.35
N TYR A 162 -6.92 13.70 -1.52
CA TYR A 162 -6.80 12.54 -2.40
C TYR A 162 -6.68 11.29 -1.54
N VAL A 163 -7.42 10.25 -1.93
CA VAL A 163 -7.42 8.94 -1.31
C VAL A 163 -7.10 7.93 -2.39
N ILE A 164 -5.94 7.28 -2.29
CA ILE A 164 -5.67 6.07 -3.07
C ILE A 164 -6.07 4.89 -2.21
N ARG A 165 -6.91 4.04 -2.77
CA ARG A 165 -7.42 2.84 -2.13
C ARG A 165 -6.76 1.65 -2.81
N PHE A 166 -6.01 0.87 -2.03
CA PHE A 166 -5.63 -0.48 -2.46
C PHE A 166 -6.60 -1.43 -1.78
N ASP A 167 -7.47 -2.04 -2.58
CA ASP A 167 -8.37 -3.07 -2.10
C ASP A 167 -7.67 -4.42 -2.24
N GLY A 168 -7.60 -5.19 -1.15
CA GLY A 168 -7.23 -6.60 -1.22
C GLY A 168 -8.30 -7.36 -2.00
N LEU A 169 -8.04 -7.61 -3.29
CA LEU A 169 -8.95 -8.34 -4.16
C LEU A 169 -8.93 -9.81 -3.79
N THR A 170 -9.91 -10.26 -2.99
CA THR A 170 -10.25 -11.67 -2.91
C THR A 170 -10.79 -12.11 -4.27
N SER A 171 -9.98 -12.83 -5.04
CA SER A 171 -10.22 -13.42 -6.37
C SER A 171 -9.79 -12.59 -7.61
N GLN A 172 -8.77 -13.14 -8.27
CA GLN A 172 -8.33 -12.96 -9.68
C GLN A 172 -8.95 -11.81 -10.48
N THR A 173 -8.65 -10.56 -10.15
CA THR A 173 -8.90 -9.47 -11.10
C THR A 173 -7.78 -8.44 -11.05
N THR A 174 -6.94 -8.39 -12.08
CA THR A 174 -6.05 -7.24 -12.28
C THR A 174 -6.91 -6.09 -12.80
N THR A 175 -7.54 -5.32 -11.91
CA THR A 175 -8.16 -4.05 -12.28
C THR A 175 -7.12 -2.96 -12.13
N ALA A 176 -6.67 -2.39 -13.25
CA ALA A 176 -6.04 -1.08 -13.22
C ALA A 176 -7.01 -0.13 -12.50
N LEU A 177 -6.61 0.42 -11.35
CA LEU A 177 -7.42 1.37 -10.61
C LEU A 177 -7.86 2.46 -11.59
N SER A 178 -9.15 2.48 -11.90
CA SER A 178 -9.77 3.66 -12.46
C SER A 178 -9.57 4.76 -11.43
N ASN A 179 -9.10 5.92 -11.89
CA ASN A 179 -8.98 7.13 -11.09
C ASN A 179 -10.37 7.52 -10.54
N THR A 180 -10.83 6.88 -9.48
CA THR A 180 -12.04 7.32 -8.77
C THR A 180 -11.61 8.45 -7.84
N PHE A 181 -11.44 9.63 -8.43
CA PHE A 181 -11.51 10.87 -7.67
C PHE A 181 -12.93 10.94 -7.10
N CYS A 182 -13.11 10.60 -5.82
CA CYS A 182 -14.29 11.01 -5.08
C CYS A 182 -14.01 12.38 -4.47
N PRO A 183 -14.36 13.50 -5.13
CA PRO A 183 -14.56 14.74 -4.39
C PRO A 183 -15.73 14.48 -3.45
N HIS A 184 -15.49 14.49 -2.14
CA HIS A 184 -16.59 14.63 -1.20
C HIS A 184 -17.15 16.05 -1.38
N SER A 185 -18.12 16.20 -2.29
CA SER A 185 -19.10 17.26 -2.19
C SER A 185 -19.93 16.96 -0.94
N ARG A 186 -19.80 17.81 0.09
CA ARG A 186 -20.85 17.92 1.08
C ARG A 186 -22.00 18.64 0.39
N ALA A 187 -23.11 17.93 0.18
CA ALA A 187 -24.38 18.57 -0.03
C ALA A 187 -24.70 19.41 1.23
N HIS A 188 -25.08 20.67 0.99
CA HIS A 188 -25.81 21.47 1.96
C HIS A 188 -27.27 21.00 2.02
#